data_AF-A0A1V1NXA9-F1
#
_entry.id   AF-A0A1V1NXA9-F1
#
_cell.length_a   1.000
_cell.length_b   1.000
_cell.length_c   1.000
_cell.angle_alpha   90.00
_cell.angle_beta   90.00
_cell.angle_gamma   90.00
#
_symmetry.space_group_name_H-M   'P 1'
#
loop_
_entity.id
_entity.type
_entity.pdbx_description
1 polymer ?
#
loop_
_entity_poly.entity_id
_entity_poly.type
_entity_poly.pdbx_seq_one_letter_code
_entity_poly.pdbx_strand_id
1 'polypeptide(L)'
;MKGDSFELYEQLKMKGRSLCDDLLTPEQKKEFRESDAEFLIMDIDDYLVHIPWELLHIDDFFLCERFAIGRNVKTRQKIVKSEKRKLSLPLKMWILANPNNDLQNAASEGLVIFKQMNRSTGKKRTIEAILESHITIDKIKDQIRNYDILHFAGHATYDGDHPGRSGWKLSENSFTADTIQNMAGSMALPAIVFPMPANLQELMNG
;
A
#
# COMPACT_ATOMS: atom_id res chain seq x y z
N MET A 1 -11.38 -27.46 -12.87
CA MET A 1 -10.97 -26.22 -12.19
C MET A 1 -9.80 -26.37 -11.19
N LYS A 2 -9.26 -27.57 -10.89
CA LYS A 2 -8.07 -27.73 -10.01
C LYS A 2 -6.71 -27.71 -10.74
N GLY A 3 -6.66 -27.87 -12.06
CA GLY A 3 -5.41 -27.91 -12.83
C GLY A 3 -4.75 -26.54 -13.04
N ASP A 4 -5.57 -25.51 -13.28
CA ASP A 4 -5.11 -24.17 -13.66
C ASP A 4 -4.37 -23.44 -12.52
N SER A 5 -4.88 -23.54 -11.29
CA SER A 5 -4.24 -22.93 -10.12
C SER A 5 -2.92 -23.60 -9.72
N PHE A 6 -2.80 -24.92 -9.94
CA PHE A 6 -1.56 -25.65 -9.66
C PHE A 6 -0.47 -25.28 -10.68
N GLU A 7 -0.84 -25.23 -11.96
CA GLU A 7 0.08 -24.83 -13.02
C GLU A 7 0.59 -23.40 -12.84
N LEU A 8 -0.30 -22.46 -12.51
CA LEU A 8 0.08 -21.08 -12.21
C LEU A 8 1.05 -20.98 -11.02
N TYR A 9 0.82 -21.76 -9.96
CA TYR A 9 1.68 -21.77 -8.79
C TYR A 9 3.09 -22.29 -9.12
N GLU A 10 3.21 -23.36 -9.91
CA GLU A 10 4.50 -23.88 -10.35
C GLU A 10 5.23 -22.89 -11.29
N GLN A 11 4.50 -22.19 -12.17
CA GLN A 11 5.06 -21.10 -12.96
C GLN A 11 5.59 -19.95 -12.09
N LEU A 12 4.86 -19.60 -11.03
CA LEU A 12 5.29 -18.57 -10.09
C LEU A 12 6.57 -18.99 -9.36
N LYS A 13 6.68 -20.25 -8.93
CA LYS A 13 7.91 -20.78 -8.31
C LYS A 13 9.09 -20.70 -9.26
N MET A 14 8.91 -21.12 -10.53
CA MET A 14 9.98 -21.05 -11.52
C MET A 14 10.48 -19.61 -11.72
N LYS A 15 9.56 -18.64 -11.85
CA LYS A 15 9.93 -17.22 -11.97
C LYS A 15 10.59 -16.68 -10.71
N GLY A 16 10.07 -17.02 -9.53
CA GLY A 16 10.64 -16.63 -8.25
C GLY A 16 12.05 -17.19 -8.03
N ARG A 17 12.32 -18.41 -8.49
CA ARG A 17 13.66 -19.02 -8.46
C ARG A 17 14.62 -18.32 -9.41
N SER A 18 14.19 -18.03 -10.64
CA SER A 18 15.02 -17.27 -11.61
C SER A 18 15.42 -15.90 -11.05
N LEU A 19 14.46 -15.14 -10.50
CA LEU A 19 14.75 -13.85 -9.86
C LEU A 19 15.70 -14.01 -8.67
N CYS A 20 15.52 -15.05 -7.87
CA CYS A 20 16.38 -15.35 -6.74
C CYS A 20 17.83 -15.64 -7.17
N ASP A 21 18.02 -16.35 -8.28
CA ASP A 21 19.34 -16.65 -8.84
C ASP A 21 20.05 -15.42 -9.41
N ASP A 22 19.29 -14.49 -10.00
CA ASP A 22 19.85 -13.25 -10.53
C ASP A 22 20.17 -12.22 -9.44
N LEU A 23 19.42 -12.21 -8.32
CA LEU A 23 19.48 -11.13 -7.32
C LEU A 23 20.20 -11.49 -6.03
N LEU A 24 20.25 -12.77 -5.64
CA LEU A 24 20.78 -13.19 -4.34
C LEU A 24 22.06 -14.03 -4.49
N THR A 25 23.05 -13.69 -3.67
CA THR A 25 24.27 -14.47 -3.51
C THR A 25 24.00 -15.79 -2.77
N PRO A 26 24.85 -16.83 -2.94
CA PRO A 26 24.74 -18.07 -2.17
C PRO A 26 24.75 -17.84 -0.65
N GLU A 27 25.52 -16.86 -0.18
CA GLU A 27 25.60 -16.48 1.24
C GLU A 27 24.27 -15.92 1.74
N GLN A 28 23.64 -15.01 1.00
CA GLN A 28 22.33 -14.47 1.36
C GLN A 28 21.25 -15.56 1.36
N LYS A 29 21.24 -16.46 0.37
CA LYS A 29 20.31 -17.60 0.35
C LYS A 29 20.51 -18.49 1.58
N LYS A 30 21.74 -18.70 2.02
CA LYS A 30 22.05 -19.42 3.26
C LYS A 30 21.51 -18.68 4.49
N GLU A 31 21.74 -17.38 4.61
CA GLU A 31 21.22 -16.57 5.71
C GLU A 31 19.70 -16.64 5.83
N PHE A 32 18.97 -16.55 4.73
CA PHE A 32 17.51 -16.68 4.75
C PHE A 32 17.03 -18.06 5.22
N ARG A 33 17.76 -19.14 4.87
CA ARG A 33 17.39 -20.51 5.28
C ARG A 33 17.64 -20.78 6.76
N GLU A 34 18.73 -20.24 7.29
CA GLU A 34 19.17 -20.48 8.66
C GLU A 34 18.56 -19.50 9.66
N SER A 35 17.87 -18.45 9.18
CA SER A 35 17.25 -17.46 10.03
C SER A 35 15.96 -17.96 10.69
N ASP A 36 15.88 -17.75 12.01
CA ASP A 36 14.66 -17.93 12.82
C ASP A 36 13.84 -16.64 12.95
N ALA A 37 14.23 -15.55 12.28
CA ALA A 37 13.52 -14.29 12.35
C ALA A 37 12.10 -14.42 11.77
N GLU A 38 11.13 -13.76 12.41
CA GLU A 38 9.75 -13.68 11.90
C GLU A 38 9.57 -12.51 10.92
N PHE A 39 10.32 -11.43 11.11
CA PHE A 39 10.19 -10.20 10.32
C PHE A 39 11.39 -9.99 9.42
N LEU A 40 11.14 -9.57 8.18
CA LEU A 40 12.16 -9.16 7.23
C LEU A 40 11.87 -7.72 6.80
N ILE A 41 12.76 -6.79 7.15
CA ILE A 41 12.68 -5.41 6.69
C ILE A 41 13.75 -5.19 5.63
N MET A 42 13.31 -4.85 4.42
CA MET A 42 14.20 -4.59 3.29
C MET A 42 14.39 -3.09 3.09
N ASP A 43 15.62 -2.61 3.26
CA ASP A 43 16.01 -1.27 2.85
C ASP A 43 16.28 -1.29 1.33
N ILE A 44 15.37 -0.71 0.55
CA ILE A 44 15.45 -0.74 -0.91
C ILE A 44 15.58 0.67 -1.49
N ASP A 45 16.32 0.76 -2.58
CA ASP A 45 16.39 1.95 -3.42
C ASP A 45 15.09 2.08 -4.25
N ASP A 46 14.68 3.31 -4.58
CA ASP A 46 13.43 3.56 -5.30
C ASP A 46 13.40 2.92 -6.71
N TYR A 47 14.56 2.76 -7.35
CA TYR A 47 14.68 2.04 -8.63
C TYR A 47 14.35 0.55 -8.53
N LEU A 48 14.41 -0.03 -7.33
CA LEU A 48 14.24 -1.48 -7.10
C LEU A 48 12.86 -1.85 -6.55
N VAL A 49 11.96 -0.87 -6.36
CA VAL A 49 10.63 -1.09 -5.77
C VAL A 49 9.73 -1.97 -6.65
N HIS A 50 9.93 -1.92 -7.97
CA HIS A 50 9.14 -2.70 -8.93
C HIS A 50 9.43 -4.21 -8.85
N ILE A 51 10.57 -4.61 -8.30
CA ILE A 51 10.92 -6.02 -8.12
C ILE A 51 10.01 -6.61 -7.03
N PRO A 52 9.34 -7.74 -7.27
CA PRO A 52 8.47 -8.38 -6.28
C PRO A 52 9.31 -9.23 -5.31
N TRP A 53 10.11 -8.58 -4.47
CA TRP A 53 11.02 -9.22 -3.51
C TRP A 53 10.34 -10.29 -2.63
N GLU A 54 9.07 -10.09 -2.30
CA GLU A 54 8.23 -11.03 -1.54
C GLU A 54 8.08 -12.39 -2.24
N LEU A 55 8.13 -12.39 -3.58
CA LEU A 55 7.94 -13.54 -4.44
C LEU A 55 9.26 -14.19 -4.87
N LEU A 56 10.38 -13.81 -4.27
CA LEU A 56 11.61 -14.59 -4.40
C LEU A 56 11.41 -15.96 -3.76
N HIS A 57 11.81 -17.00 -4.50
CA HIS A 57 11.64 -18.38 -4.08
C HIS A 57 13.01 -19.01 -3.80
N ILE A 58 13.27 -19.33 -2.54
CA ILE A 58 14.53 -19.96 -2.08
C ILE A 58 14.22 -21.41 -1.76
N ASP A 59 14.87 -22.32 -2.48
CA ASP A 59 14.64 -23.77 -2.39
C ASP A 59 13.15 -24.13 -2.57
N ASP A 60 12.41 -24.25 -1.46
CA ASP A 60 11.01 -24.72 -1.38
C ASP A 60 10.02 -23.72 -0.77
N PHE A 61 10.40 -22.44 -0.56
CA PHE A 61 9.48 -21.43 -0.02
C PHE A 61 9.63 -20.07 -0.70
N PHE A 62 8.53 -19.30 -0.75
CA PHE A 62 8.58 -17.87 -1.03
C PHE A 62 8.94 -17.07 0.22
N LEU A 63 9.67 -15.96 0.07
CA LEU A 63 10.03 -15.13 1.21
C LEU A 63 8.81 -14.68 2.02
N CYS A 64 7.68 -14.35 1.38
CA CYS A 64 6.46 -13.92 2.07
C CYS A 64 5.71 -15.04 2.80
N GLU A 65 6.00 -16.30 2.52
CA GLU A 65 5.47 -17.44 3.27
C GLU A 65 6.28 -17.68 4.55
N ARG A 66 7.57 -17.29 4.56
CA ARG A 66 8.49 -17.49 5.69
C ARG A 66 8.56 -16.29 6.62
N PHE A 67 8.48 -15.08 6.08
CA PHE A 67 8.68 -13.83 6.81
C PHE A 67 7.47 -12.89 6.67
N ALA A 68 7.18 -12.14 7.73
CA ALA A 68 6.36 -10.93 7.65
C ALA A 68 7.23 -9.80 7.08
N ILE A 69 7.03 -9.50 5.80
CA ILE A 69 7.90 -8.59 5.04
C ILE A 69 7.43 -7.14 5.12
N GLY A 70 8.36 -6.23 5.39
CA GLY A 70 8.21 -4.79 5.21
C GLY A 70 9.30 -4.22 4.30
N ARG A 71 9.00 -3.10 3.64
CA ARG A 71 9.95 -2.37 2.80
C ARG A 71 10.16 -0.97 3.37
N ASN A 72 11.42 -0.56 3.46
CA ASN A 72 11.81 0.82 3.71
C ASN A 72 12.45 1.38 2.45
N VAL A 73 11.72 2.24 1.75
CA VAL A 73 12.15 2.79 0.45
C VAL A 73 12.93 4.09 0.66
N LYS A 74 14.18 4.09 0.23
CA LYS A 74 15.00 5.30 0.13
C LYS A 74 14.59 6.06 -1.12
N THR A 75 13.78 7.10 -0.94
CA THR A 75 13.34 7.95 -2.06
C THR A 75 14.31 9.11 -2.28
N ARG A 76 14.46 9.54 -3.54
CA ARG A 76 15.28 10.71 -3.90
C ARG A 76 14.65 12.04 -3.46
N GLN A 77 13.35 12.04 -3.18
CA GLN A 77 12.61 13.21 -2.72
C GLN A 77 12.88 13.47 -1.24
N LYS A 78 12.97 14.75 -0.86
CA LYS A 78 13.03 15.14 0.56
C LYS A 78 11.68 14.83 1.21
N ILE A 79 11.63 13.73 1.97
CA ILE A 79 10.50 13.42 2.84
C ILE A 79 10.48 14.46 3.96
N VAL A 80 9.44 15.29 3.99
CA VAL A 80 9.24 16.21 5.11
C VAL A 80 8.80 15.38 6.31
N LYS A 81 9.51 15.51 7.43
CA LYS A 81 9.13 14.85 8.67
C LYS A 81 7.74 15.34 9.08
N SER A 82 6.77 14.45 9.14
CA SER A 82 5.48 14.73 9.77
C SER A 82 5.57 14.47 11.26
N GLU A 83 4.86 15.26 12.04
CA GLU A 83 4.65 15.00 13.47
C GLU A 83 4.06 13.59 13.67
N LYS A 84 4.51 12.89 14.71
CA LYS A 84 3.92 11.61 15.08
C LYS A 84 2.50 11.84 15.60
N ARG A 85 1.52 11.18 14.99
CA ARG A 85 0.14 11.23 15.43
C ARG A 85 -0.02 10.57 16.80
N LYS A 86 -0.67 11.28 17.73
CA LYS A 86 -1.14 10.69 19.00
C LYS A 86 -2.47 9.97 18.74
N LEU A 87 -2.49 8.66 18.97
CA LEU A 87 -3.67 7.83 18.73
C LEU A 87 -4.51 7.70 19.99
N SER A 88 -5.84 7.74 19.83
CA SER A 88 -6.82 7.50 20.90
C SER A 88 -7.97 6.66 20.35
N LEU A 89 -8.53 5.77 21.18
CA LEU A 89 -9.68 4.96 20.77
C LEU A 89 -11.00 5.73 20.93
N PRO A 90 -11.99 5.51 20.04
CA PRO A 90 -11.87 4.73 18.80
C PRO A 90 -11.00 5.43 17.75
N LEU A 91 -10.22 4.66 16.99
CA LEU A 91 -9.47 5.16 15.85
C LEU A 91 -10.44 5.63 14.77
N LYS A 92 -10.20 6.83 14.23
CA LYS A 92 -11.02 7.36 13.14
C LYS A 92 -10.47 6.88 11.80
N MET A 93 -11.29 6.17 11.04
CA MET A 93 -10.95 5.66 9.71
C MET A 93 -11.74 6.39 8.64
N TRP A 94 -11.05 6.90 7.62
CA TRP A 94 -11.68 7.43 6.42
C TRP A 94 -11.51 6.47 5.26
N ILE A 95 -12.61 6.11 4.62
CA ILE A 95 -12.65 5.19 3.49
C ILE A 95 -13.08 6.00 2.27
N LEU A 96 -12.14 6.19 1.34
CA LEU A 96 -12.32 6.85 0.06
C LEU A 96 -12.45 5.76 -1.01
N ALA A 97 -13.64 5.56 -1.56
CA ALA A 97 -13.88 4.44 -2.46
C ALA A 97 -14.60 4.87 -3.74
N ASN A 98 -14.02 4.53 -4.89
CA ASN A 98 -14.55 4.82 -6.22
C ASN A 98 -14.87 6.31 -6.45
N PRO A 99 -13.90 7.23 -6.25
CA PRO A 99 -14.13 8.68 -6.37
C PRO A 99 -14.62 9.13 -7.75
N ASN A 100 -14.31 8.36 -8.80
CA ASN A 100 -14.65 8.65 -10.19
C ASN A 100 -15.92 7.91 -10.66
N ASN A 101 -16.53 7.10 -9.78
CA ASN A 101 -17.72 6.30 -10.06
C ASN A 101 -17.59 5.33 -11.25
N ASP A 102 -16.37 4.93 -11.60
CA ASP A 102 -16.01 4.07 -12.74
C ASP A 102 -15.49 2.68 -12.33
N LEU A 103 -15.19 2.47 -11.04
CA LEU A 103 -14.68 1.21 -10.48
C LEU A 103 -15.65 0.61 -9.45
N GLN A 104 -16.63 -0.18 -9.91
CA GLN A 104 -17.64 -0.79 -9.03
C GLN A 104 -17.04 -1.76 -7.99
N ASN A 105 -15.91 -2.39 -8.33
CA ASN A 105 -15.17 -3.25 -7.39
C ASN A 105 -14.59 -2.44 -6.22
N ALA A 106 -14.04 -1.25 -6.48
CA ALA A 106 -13.55 -0.35 -5.45
C ALA A 106 -14.70 0.14 -4.54
N ALA A 107 -15.87 0.46 -5.11
CA ALA A 107 -17.05 0.82 -4.34
C ALA A 107 -17.52 -0.34 -3.43
N SER A 108 -17.49 -1.56 -3.96
CA SER A 108 -17.86 -2.78 -3.24
C SER A 108 -16.90 -3.08 -2.10
N GLU A 109 -15.60 -2.99 -2.34
CA GLU A 109 -14.53 -3.11 -1.32
C GLU A 109 -14.75 -2.11 -0.18
N GLY A 110 -14.89 -0.82 -0.52
CA GLY A 110 -15.11 0.24 0.48
C GLY A 110 -16.35 -0.01 1.34
N LEU A 111 -17.46 -0.47 0.75
CA LEU A 111 -18.68 -0.80 1.47
C LEU A 111 -18.50 -2.01 2.42
N VAL A 112 -17.76 -3.03 1.98
CA VAL A 112 -17.46 -4.21 2.81
C VAL A 112 -16.62 -3.80 4.03
N ILE A 113 -15.53 -3.06 3.80
CA ILE A 113 -14.65 -2.58 4.88
C ILE A 113 -15.44 -1.70 5.84
N PHE A 114 -16.21 -0.74 5.34
CA PHE A 114 -17.05 0.15 6.16
C PHE A 114 -17.99 -0.65 7.07
N LYS A 115 -18.71 -1.62 6.51
CA LYS A 115 -19.63 -2.48 7.27
C LYS A 115 -18.90 -3.31 8.32
N GLN A 116 -17.74 -3.88 7.98
CA GLN A 116 -16.95 -4.70 8.90
C GLN A 116 -16.39 -3.87 10.07
N MET A 117 -15.80 -2.71 9.79
CA MET A 117 -15.22 -1.83 10.81
C MET A 117 -16.27 -1.28 11.77
N ASN A 118 -17.48 -0.99 11.27
CA ASN A 118 -18.58 -0.48 12.08
C ASN A 118 -19.48 -1.57 12.67
N ARG A 119 -19.21 -2.86 12.41
CA ARG A 119 -20.01 -3.97 12.96
C ARG A 119 -19.87 -4.12 14.48
N SER A 120 -18.73 -3.70 15.05
CA SER A 120 -18.48 -3.81 16.49
C SER A 120 -19.26 -2.76 17.28
N THR A 121 -20.53 -3.06 17.59
CA THR A 121 -21.39 -2.28 18.47
C THR A 121 -21.27 -2.79 19.91
N GLY A 122 -20.29 -2.30 20.67
CA GLY A 122 -20.09 -2.69 22.08
C GLY A 122 -19.21 -1.70 22.86
N LYS A 123 -19.07 -1.90 24.18
CA LYS A 123 -18.38 -0.97 25.12
C LYS A 123 -16.89 -0.68 24.81
N LYS A 124 -16.30 -1.31 23.79
CA LYS A 124 -14.91 -1.07 23.33
C LYS A 124 -14.87 -0.97 21.80
N ARG A 125 -15.59 -0.01 21.22
CA ARG A 125 -15.44 0.33 19.80
C ARG A 125 -13.99 0.76 19.57
N THR A 126 -13.25 0.02 18.75
CA THR A 126 -11.84 0.30 18.46
C THR A 126 -11.66 1.16 17.22
N ILE A 127 -12.60 1.11 16.28
CA ILE A 127 -12.58 1.86 15.02
C ILE A 127 -13.95 2.50 14.77
N GLU A 128 -13.94 3.74 14.32
CA GLU A 128 -15.08 4.46 13.76
C GLU A 128 -14.76 4.82 12.31
N ALA A 129 -15.43 4.15 11.37
CA ALA A 129 -15.18 4.34 9.95
C ALA A 129 -16.26 5.22 9.30
N ILE A 130 -15.84 6.09 8.39
CA ILE A 130 -16.71 6.87 7.48
C ILE A 130 -16.37 6.49 6.05
N LEU A 131 -17.39 6.24 5.23
CA LEU A 131 -17.26 5.93 3.80
C LEU A 131 -17.71 7.11 2.96
N GLU A 132 -16.89 7.48 1.98
CA GLU A 132 -17.21 8.50 0.99
C GLU A 132 -16.82 8.07 -0.42
N SER A 133 -17.65 8.41 -1.39
CA SER A 133 -17.46 8.11 -2.82
C SER A 133 -17.39 9.34 -3.72
N HIS A 134 -17.72 10.53 -3.21
CA HIS A 134 -17.56 11.79 -3.93
C HIS A 134 -16.63 12.71 -3.16
N ILE A 135 -15.41 12.87 -3.67
CA ILE A 135 -14.30 13.44 -2.93
C ILE A 135 -13.56 14.46 -3.81
N THR A 136 -13.41 15.67 -3.30
CA THR A 136 -12.62 16.72 -3.92
C THR A 136 -11.25 16.84 -3.24
N ILE A 137 -10.28 17.43 -3.95
CA ILE A 137 -8.96 17.71 -3.36
C ILE A 137 -9.08 18.58 -2.10
N ASP A 138 -9.90 19.62 -2.13
CA ASP A 138 -10.04 20.54 -1.00
C ASP A 138 -10.61 19.83 0.22
N LYS A 139 -11.59 18.92 0.02
CA LYS A 139 -12.09 18.09 1.11
C LYS A 139 -11.00 17.20 1.71
N ILE A 140 -10.14 16.59 0.88
CA ILE A 140 -8.99 15.82 1.40
C ILE A 140 -8.05 16.73 2.19
N LYS A 141 -7.70 17.90 1.66
CA LYS A 141 -6.80 18.85 2.32
C LYS A 141 -7.30 19.25 3.71
N ASP A 142 -8.60 19.50 3.82
CA ASP A 142 -9.25 19.94 5.05
C ASP A 142 -9.44 18.81 6.07
N GLN A 143 -9.72 17.59 5.59
CA GLN A 143 -10.20 16.51 6.46
C GLN A 143 -9.18 15.42 6.75
N ILE A 144 -8.17 15.20 5.88
CA ILE A 144 -7.26 14.03 5.99
C ILE A 144 -6.57 13.94 7.36
N ARG A 145 -6.32 15.08 8.01
CA ARG A 145 -5.67 15.16 9.33
C ARG A 145 -6.61 14.87 10.51
N ASN A 146 -7.91 14.76 10.27
CA ASN A 146 -8.89 14.40 11.30
C ASN A 146 -9.02 12.89 11.50
N TYR A 147 -8.33 12.11 10.67
CA TYR A 147 -8.38 10.65 10.67
C TYR A 147 -7.04 10.03 11.03
N ASP A 148 -7.11 8.88 11.68
CA ASP A 148 -5.97 8.09 12.10
C ASP A 148 -5.57 7.06 11.04
N ILE A 149 -6.57 6.54 10.33
CA ILE A 149 -6.43 5.56 9.26
C ILE A 149 -7.10 6.10 7.99
N LEU A 150 -6.46 5.93 6.86
CA LEU A 150 -7.02 6.23 5.55
C LEU A 150 -6.99 4.97 4.68
N HIS A 151 -8.10 4.65 4.04
CA HIS A 151 -8.18 3.63 3.01
C HIS A 151 -8.62 4.29 1.71
N PHE A 152 -7.85 4.10 0.65
CA PHE A 152 -8.16 4.62 -0.68
C PHE A 152 -8.29 3.46 -1.67
N ALA A 153 -9.44 3.36 -2.32
CA ALA A 153 -9.69 2.42 -3.41
C ALA A 153 -10.17 3.18 -4.65
N GLY A 154 -9.35 3.21 -5.71
CA GLY A 154 -9.61 4.02 -6.89
C GLY A 154 -8.47 4.00 -7.91
N HIS A 155 -8.38 5.02 -8.75
CA HIS A 155 -7.29 5.14 -9.71
C HIS A 155 -6.08 5.88 -9.13
N ALA A 156 -4.87 5.53 -9.57
CA ALA A 156 -3.65 6.27 -9.27
C ALA A 156 -2.80 6.46 -10.52
N THR A 157 -1.90 7.44 -10.47
CA THR A 157 -0.92 7.73 -11.51
C THR A 157 0.47 7.73 -10.91
N TYR A 158 1.42 7.26 -11.72
CA TYR A 158 2.84 7.33 -11.46
C TYR A 158 3.50 8.12 -12.60
N ASP A 159 4.33 9.10 -12.23
CA ASP A 159 5.14 9.91 -13.13
C ASP A 159 6.60 9.70 -12.72
N GLY A 160 7.32 8.86 -13.48
CA GLY A 160 8.70 8.48 -13.15
C GLY A 160 9.70 9.63 -13.26
N ASP A 161 9.45 10.58 -14.18
CA ASP A 161 10.26 11.77 -14.38
C ASP A 161 10.01 12.81 -13.28
N HIS A 162 8.76 12.92 -12.84
CA HIS A 162 8.33 13.84 -11.79
C HIS A 162 7.53 13.10 -10.69
N PRO A 163 8.19 12.32 -9.81
CA PRO A 163 7.49 11.51 -8.80
C PRO A 163 6.53 12.31 -7.89
N GLY A 164 6.79 13.61 -7.71
CA GLY A 164 5.93 14.55 -6.97
C GLY A 164 4.52 14.71 -7.57
N ARG A 165 4.37 14.50 -8.87
CA ARG A 165 3.09 14.55 -9.60
C ARG A 165 2.31 13.25 -9.53
N SER A 166 2.93 12.17 -9.06
CA SER A 166 2.25 10.89 -8.80
C SER A 166 1.20 11.07 -7.71
N GLY A 167 0.09 10.36 -7.81
CA GLY A 167 -1.01 10.53 -6.87
C GLY A 167 -2.29 9.80 -7.20
N TRP A 168 -3.27 9.97 -6.33
CA TRP A 168 -4.61 9.43 -6.51
C TRP A 168 -5.40 10.29 -7.48
N LYS A 169 -6.01 9.65 -8.49
CA LYS A 169 -6.97 10.34 -9.36
C LYS A 169 -8.30 10.48 -8.63
N LEU A 170 -8.85 11.68 -8.66
CA LEU A 170 -10.21 12.01 -8.24
C LEU A 170 -11.00 12.48 -9.48
N SER A 171 -12.27 12.84 -9.29
CA SER A 171 -13.17 13.18 -10.40
C SER A 171 -12.65 14.33 -11.28
N GLU A 172 -12.08 15.37 -10.66
CA GLU A 172 -11.68 16.60 -11.37
C GLU A 172 -10.15 16.82 -11.40
N ASN A 173 -9.40 16.24 -10.47
CA ASN A 173 -7.97 16.50 -10.29
C ASN A 173 -7.28 15.33 -9.57
N SER A 174 -5.97 15.38 -9.42
CA SER A 174 -5.20 14.36 -8.68
C SER A 174 -4.71 14.87 -7.32
N PHE A 175 -4.85 14.06 -6.27
CA PHE A 175 -4.22 14.31 -4.98
C PHE A 175 -2.79 13.74 -4.99
N THR A 176 -1.81 14.62 -5.18
CA THR A 176 -0.43 14.26 -5.50
C THR A 176 0.52 14.25 -4.30
N ALA A 177 1.68 13.64 -4.46
CA ALA A 177 2.76 13.70 -3.48
C ALA A 177 3.21 15.15 -3.20
N ASP A 178 3.28 16.02 -4.21
CA ASP A 178 3.56 17.45 -4.04
C ASP A 178 2.48 18.14 -3.18
N THR A 179 1.21 17.74 -3.33
CA THR A 179 0.13 18.26 -2.50
C THR A 179 0.36 17.89 -1.03
N ILE A 180 0.75 16.64 -0.76
CA ILE A 180 1.09 16.17 0.60
C ILE A 180 2.32 16.94 1.15
N GLN A 181 3.33 17.17 0.32
CA GLN A 181 4.52 17.91 0.71
C GLN A 181 4.20 19.37 1.09
N ASN A 182 3.35 20.04 0.31
CA ASN A 182 2.88 21.40 0.60
C ASN A 182 2.02 21.47 1.87
N MET A 183 1.37 20.36 2.23
CA MET A 183 0.62 20.23 3.48
C MET A 183 1.50 19.92 4.68
N ALA A 184 2.74 19.46 4.50
CA ALA A 184 3.60 19.07 5.61
C ALA A 184 3.96 20.25 6.53
N GLY A 185 4.36 19.96 7.77
CA GLY A 185 4.82 20.97 8.74
C GLY A 185 3.74 21.65 9.59
N SER A 186 2.47 21.23 9.50
CA SER A 186 1.40 21.67 10.40
C SER A 186 0.94 20.55 11.34
N MET A 187 -0.21 19.92 11.13
CA MET A 187 -0.66 18.79 11.94
C MET A 187 -0.22 17.44 11.36
N ALA A 188 -0.16 16.41 12.21
CA ALA A 188 0.13 15.04 11.79
C ALA A 188 -0.83 14.53 10.70
N LEU A 189 -0.30 13.83 9.70
CA LEU A 189 -1.09 13.07 8.72
C LEU A 189 -1.63 11.77 9.36
N PRO A 190 -2.51 11.01 8.68
CA PRO A 190 -2.91 9.67 9.14
C PRO A 190 -1.69 8.81 9.50
N ALA A 191 -1.82 7.99 10.54
CA ALA A 191 -0.75 7.10 10.98
C ALA A 191 -0.57 5.91 10.03
N ILE A 192 -1.66 5.46 9.39
CA ILE A 192 -1.67 4.34 8.46
C ILE A 192 -2.49 4.73 7.24
N VAL A 193 -1.97 4.41 6.06
CA VAL A 193 -2.64 4.59 4.78
C VAL A 193 -2.65 3.25 4.04
N PHE A 194 -3.81 2.80 3.58
CA PHE A 194 -3.99 1.64 2.71
C PHE A 194 -4.33 2.13 1.29
N PRO A 195 -3.33 2.28 0.40
CA PRO A 195 -3.58 2.62 -0.99
C PRO A 195 -3.84 1.34 -1.80
N MET A 196 -5.06 1.17 -2.29
CA MET A 196 -5.50 0.06 -3.15
C MET A 196 -5.87 0.58 -4.55
N PRO A 197 -4.90 1.04 -5.36
CA PRO A 197 -5.22 1.55 -6.68
C PRO A 197 -5.48 0.40 -7.68
N ALA A 198 -6.51 0.53 -8.50
CA ALA A 198 -6.95 -0.52 -9.42
C ALA A 198 -5.99 -0.82 -10.59
N ASN A 199 -4.99 0.05 -10.87
CA ASN A 199 -4.14 -0.03 -12.07
C ASN A 199 -2.63 -0.09 -11.78
N LEU A 200 -2.19 -0.69 -10.67
CA LEU A 200 -0.74 -0.75 -10.36
C LEU A 200 0.09 -1.49 -11.45
N GLN A 201 -0.52 -2.34 -12.29
CA GLN A 201 0.17 -3.02 -13.39
C GLN A 201 0.40 -2.17 -14.64
N GLU A 202 -0.39 -1.13 -14.92
CA GLU A 202 -0.13 -0.22 -16.06
C GLU A 202 0.97 0.80 -15.76
N LEU A 203 1.25 1.05 -14.47
CA LEU A 203 2.25 2.01 -14.00
C LEU A 203 3.71 1.53 -14.14
N MET A 204 3.93 0.27 -14.53
CA MET A 204 5.27 -0.31 -14.74
C MET A 204 5.65 -0.45 -16.22
N ASN A 205 4.73 -0.13 -17.14
CA ASN A 205 4.94 -0.20 -18.59
C ASN A 205 5.02 1.19 -19.26
N GLY A 206 5.13 2.25 -18.47
CA GLY A 206 5.29 3.64 -18.91
C GLY A 206 6.72 4.13 -18.77
#